data_AF-A0A6C0DTD4-F1
#
_entry.id   AF-A0A6C0DTD4-F1
#
_cell.length_a   1.000
_cell.length_b   1.000
_cell.length_c   1.000
_cell.angle_alpha   90.00
_cell.angle_beta   90.00
_cell.angle_gamma   90.00
#
_symmetry.space_group_name_H-M   'P 1'
#
loop_
_entity.id
_entity.type
_entity.pdbx_description
1 polymer ?
#
loop_
_entity_poly.entity_id
_entity_poly.type
_entity_poly.pdbx_seq_one_letter_code
_entity_poly.pdbx_strand_id
1 'polypeptide(L)'
;MINDSYFITSFSFGSKYKEIQPHWEKRIREKCKNAIPIIFRNTKGQELLNPIEAWWDVIRTKNILGIVMQERRPVVQCDLDIIIEKDIQPIIDLDYDFIISKEHFGENAYPVECSKKLGFGVCSGFYIVKPRGFGFLASLYESMTKLKYGVYSDQVTLMNYIVQSDYKLSNETIEIDGVKYINTIIELDGYKLCVLDFELIRRDPLERNKQFASHINVDSIGGIKQLVKYYYEDYKTLPLSCGCSIRKNLQCYYHRVKL
;
A
#
# COMPACT_ATOMS: atom_id res chain seq x y z
N MET A 1 3.65 13.20 27.47
CA MET A 1 4.43 12.72 26.33
C MET A 1 3.44 12.14 25.34
N ILE A 2 3.21 12.82 24.21
CA ILE A 2 2.49 12.20 23.09
C ILE A 2 3.43 11.11 22.60
N ASN A 3 2.94 9.87 22.56
CA ASN A 3 3.76 8.75 22.14
C ASN A 3 3.85 8.81 20.62
N ASP A 4 4.99 9.22 20.07
CA ASP A 4 5.22 9.38 18.61
C ASP A 4 5.27 8.04 17.86
N SER A 5 5.04 6.90 18.54
CA SER A 5 4.91 5.62 17.85
C SER A 5 3.72 5.54 16.89
N TYR A 6 3.85 4.62 15.94
CA TYR A 6 2.86 4.31 14.92
C TYR A 6 2.88 2.81 14.65
N PHE A 7 1.88 2.29 13.96
CA PHE A 7 1.84 0.87 13.60
C PHE A 7 2.27 0.68 12.16
N ILE A 8 3.07 -0.34 11.90
CA ILE A 8 3.26 -0.87 10.54
C ILE A 8 2.63 -2.24 10.51
N THR A 9 1.65 -2.41 9.63
CA THR A 9 0.82 -3.59 9.55
C THR A 9 1.03 -4.30 8.23
N SER A 10 0.95 -5.62 8.25
CA SER A 10 0.82 -6.41 7.03
C SER A 10 -0.15 -7.56 7.25
N PHE A 11 -0.53 -8.22 6.16
CA PHE A 11 -1.39 -9.39 6.19
C PHE A 11 -0.64 -10.59 5.63
N SER A 12 -0.55 -11.67 6.41
CA SER A 12 0.11 -12.90 6.01
C SER A 12 -0.91 -14.03 5.90
N PHE A 13 -1.15 -14.51 4.68
CA PHE A 13 -2.01 -15.66 4.41
C PHE A 13 -1.29 -16.80 3.72
N GLY A 14 -1.47 -18.02 4.22
CA GLY A 14 -0.82 -19.21 3.68
C GLY A 14 0.59 -19.46 4.25
N SER A 15 1.12 -20.65 3.96
CA SER A 15 2.43 -21.09 4.47
C SER A 15 3.59 -20.30 3.87
N LYS A 16 3.46 -19.84 2.62
CA LYS A 16 4.50 -19.11 1.87
C LYS A 16 5.05 -17.90 2.65
N TYR A 17 4.18 -17.17 3.31
CA TYR A 17 4.52 -15.90 3.96
C TYR A 17 5.01 -16.04 5.40
N LYS A 18 4.88 -17.23 6.02
CA LYS A 18 5.41 -17.52 7.36
C LYS A 18 6.94 -17.39 7.42
N GLU A 19 7.62 -17.75 6.33
CA GLU A 19 9.08 -17.64 6.23
C GLU A 19 9.53 -16.20 6.06
N ILE A 20 8.71 -15.32 5.47
CA ILE A 20 9.05 -13.92 5.20
C ILE A 20 8.88 -13.06 6.48
N GLN A 21 7.85 -13.36 7.28
CA GLN A 21 7.45 -12.55 8.43
C GLN A 21 8.59 -12.15 9.38
N PRO A 22 9.44 -13.06 9.88
CA PRO A 22 10.49 -12.69 10.85
C PRO A 22 11.49 -11.68 10.26
N HIS A 23 11.74 -11.74 8.97
CA HIS A 23 12.64 -10.84 8.26
C HIS A 23 12.04 -9.46 8.08
N TRP A 24 10.76 -9.40 7.69
CA TRP A 24 10.01 -8.15 7.59
C TRP A 24 9.90 -7.44 8.95
N GLU A 25 9.55 -8.17 10.01
CA GLU A 25 9.46 -7.60 11.36
C GLU A 25 10.82 -7.09 11.86
N LYS A 26 11.90 -7.87 11.63
CA LYS A 26 13.26 -7.46 11.99
C LYS A 26 13.65 -6.18 11.26
N ARG A 27 13.44 -6.11 9.93
CA ARG A 27 13.76 -4.91 9.13
C ARG A 27 13.03 -3.67 9.63
N ILE A 28 11.75 -3.78 9.96
CA ILE A 28 10.97 -2.67 10.52
C ILE A 28 11.56 -2.22 11.86
N ARG A 29 11.83 -3.14 12.78
CA ARG A 29 12.38 -2.78 14.10
C ARG A 29 13.76 -2.12 14.00
N GLU A 30 14.56 -2.52 13.02
CA GLU A 30 15.89 -1.95 12.78
C GLU A 30 15.81 -0.55 12.14
N LYS A 31 14.88 -0.34 11.21
CA LYS A 31 14.80 0.90 10.40
C LYS A 31 13.86 1.96 10.97
N CYS A 32 12.80 1.55 11.66
CA CYS A 32 11.72 2.40 12.15
C CYS A 32 11.60 2.26 13.67
N LYS A 33 12.32 3.10 14.43
CA LYS A 33 12.44 2.93 15.90
C LYS A 33 11.12 3.11 16.64
N ASN A 34 10.24 3.94 16.08
CA ASN A 34 8.93 4.26 16.63
C ASN A 34 7.83 3.33 16.09
N ALA A 35 8.15 2.37 15.21
CA ALA A 35 7.16 1.47 14.64
C ALA A 35 6.85 0.29 15.57
N ILE A 36 5.57 -0.04 15.67
CA ILE A 36 5.07 -1.28 16.23
C ILE A 36 4.64 -2.19 15.06
N PRO A 37 5.45 -3.19 14.67
CA PRO A 37 5.07 -4.09 13.59
C PRO A 37 3.96 -5.05 14.03
N ILE A 38 2.92 -5.19 13.22
CA ILE A 38 1.80 -6.12 13.43
C ILE A 38 1.55 -6.92 12.16
N ILE A 39 1.58 -8.24 12.28
CA ILE A 39 1.18 -9.14 11.19
C ILE A 39 -0.17 -9.74 11.53
N PHE A 40 -1.18 -9.39 10.75
CA PHE A 40 -2.47 -10.06 10.81
C PHE A 40 -2.34 -11.45 10.18
N ARG A 41 -2.85 -12.45 10.88
CA ARG A 41 -2.88 -13.85 10.42
C ARG A 41 -4.33 -14.31 10.35
N ASN A 42 -4.68 -15.02 9.29
CA ASN A 42 -5.91 -15.81 9.32
C ASN A 42 -5.60 -17.16 9.99
N THR A 43 -5.90 -17.27 11.28
CA THR A 43 -5.86 -18.56 11.99
C THR A 43 -7.28 -19.01 12.27
N LYS A 44 -7.84 -19.77 11.33
CA LYS A 44 -9.17 -20.41 11.33
C LYS A 44 -10.34 -19.44 11.14
N GLY A 45 -11.17 -19.71 10.11
CA GLY A 45 -12.58 -19.32 10.12
C GLY A 45 -13.14 -18.51 8.96
N GLN A 46 -12.41 -18.24 7.89
CA GLN A 46 -13.00 -17.61 6.69
C GLN A 46 -12.50 -18.28 5.39
N GLU A 47 -12.96 -19.51 5.17
CA GLU A 47 -13.19 -20.06 3.82
C GLU A 47 -14.54 -19.58 3.25
N LEU A 48 -15.18 -18.58 3.89
CA LEU A 48 -16.60 -18.23 3.71
C LEU A 48 -16.86 -17.00 2.83
N LEU A 49 -15.84 -16.46 2.17
CA LEU A 49 -16.08 -15.51 1.08
C LEU A 49 -16.01 -16.34 -0.21
N ASN A 50 -17.10 -16.29 -0.99
CA ASN A 50 -17.12 -16.68 -2.41
C ASN A 50 -15.77 -16.28 -3.05
N PRO A 51 -15.25 -17.01 -4.07
CA PRO A 51 -13.91 -16.83 -4.62
C PRO A 51 -13.76 -15.53 -5.44
N ILE A 52 -14.32 -14.43 -4.95
CA ILE A 52 -14.07 -13.08 -5.38
C ILE A 52 -12.70 -12.71 -4.83
N GLU A 53 -11.83 -12.30 -5.74
CA GLU A 53 -10.43 -11.98 -5.50
C GLU A 53 -10.28 -10.88 -4.43
N ALA A 54 -9.12 -10.87 -3.77
CA ALA A 54 -8.73 -9.85 -2.80
C ALA A 54 -9.57 -9.77 -1.51
N TRP A 55 -10.27 -10.85 -1.11
CA TRP A 55 -11.00 -10.89 0.17
C TRP A 55 -10.13 -10.58 1.40
N TRP A 56 -8.82 -10.83 1.32
CA TRP A 56 -7.87 -10.49 2.38
C TRP A 56 -7.73 -8.97 2.58
N ASP A 57 -7.96 -8.14 1.56
CA ASP A 57 -7.92 -6.67 1.67
C ASP A 57 -9.04 -6.19 2.61
N VAL A 58 -10.22 -6.82 2.58
CA VAL A 58 -11.32 -6.54 3.52
C VAL A 58 -10.89 -6.84 4.96
N ILE A 59 -10.25 -7.97 5.21
CA ILE A 59 -9.80 -8.34 6.55
C ILE A 59 -8.68 -7.42 7.01
N ARG A 60 -7.70 -7.14 6.15
CA ARG A 60 -6.60 -6.22 6.42
C ARG A 60 -7.16 -4.85 6.82
N THR A 61 -8.03 -4.27 5.99
CA THR A 61 -8.64 -2.96 6.23
C THR A 61 -9.50 -2.95 7.49
N LYS A 62 -10.27 -4.00 7.77
CA LYS A 62 -11.03 -4.13 9.03
C LYS A 62 -10.11 -4.03 10.26
N ASN A 63 -8.99 -4.77 10.23
CA ASN A 63 -8.07 -4.76 11.37
C ASN A 63 -7.36 -3.41 11.51
N ILE A 64 -6.98 -2.78 10.40
CA ILE A 64 -6.40 -1.42 10.40
C ILE A 64 -7.38 -0.42 11.02
N LEU A 65 -8.66 -0.44 10.62
CA LEU A 65 -9.70 0.39 11.22
C LEU A 65 -9.82 0.15 12.73
N GLY A 66 -9.76 -1.11 13.16
CA GLY A 66 -9.75 -1.47 14.58
C GLY A 66 -8.62 -0.78 15.35
N ILE A 67 -7.39 -0.82 14.81
CA ILE A 67 -6.23 -0.18 15.42
C ILE A 67 -6.38 1.35 15.43
N VAL A 68 -6.72 1.98 14.29
CA VAL A 68 -6.88 3.43 14.22
C VAL A 68 -7.92 3.93 15.23
N MET A 69 -9.04 3.20 15.36
CA MET A 69 -10.11 3.55 16.29
C MET A 69 -9.69 3.41 17.76
N GLN A 70 -9.02 2.32 18.12
CA GLN A 70 -8.65 2.01 19.51
C GLN A 70 -7.47 2.85 19.98
N GLU A 71 -6.44 2.96 19.15
CA GLU A 71 -5.15 3.55 19.51
C GLU A 71 -5.11 5.04 19.20
N ARG A 72 -5.89 5.51 18.22
CA ARG A 72 -5.88 6.90 17.71
C ARG A 72 -4.50 7.33 17.21
N ARG A 73 -3.83 6.44 16.46
CA ARG A 73 -2.48 6.64 15.92
C ARG A 73 -2.43 6.34 14.44
N PRO A 74 -1.44 6.88 13.70
CA PRO A 74 -1.20 6.48 12.32
C PRO A 74 -0.95 4.98 12.20
N VAL A 75 -1.55 4.39 11.18
CA VAL A 75 -1.33 2.99 10.80
C VAL A 75 -0.85 2.96 9.36
N VAL A 76 0.31 2.35 9.16
CA VAL A 76 0.90 2.07 7.86
C VAL A 76 0.49 0.66 7.47
N GLN A 77 -0.14 0.49 6.32
CA GLN A 77 -0.15 -0.78 5.64
C GLN A 77 1.14 -0.88 4.82
N CYS A 78 1.78 -2.05 4.86
CA CYS A 78 2.97 -2.33 4.08
C CYS A 78 2.98 -3.82 3.74
N ASP A 79 2.92 -4.17 2.47
CA ASP A 79 2.94 -5.57 2.03
C ASP A 79 4.27 -6.25 2.38
N LEU A 80 4.25 -7.58 2.52
CA LEU A 80 5.41 -8.38 2.92
C LEU A 80 6.52 -8.45 1.86
N ASP A 81 6.29 -7.85 0.70
CA ASP A 81 7.25 -7.76 -0.39
C ASP A 81 7.73 -6.32 -0.59
N ILE A 82 7.36 -5.42 0.33
CA ILE A 82 7.94 -4.10 0.49
C ILE A 82 9.05 -4.13 1.54
N ILE A 83 10.20 -3.56 1.16
CA ILE A 83 11.38 -3.45 2.00
C ILE A 83 11.55 -2.01 2.43
N ILE A 84 11.61 -1.80 3.74
CA ILE A 84 11.87 -0.48 4.31
C ILE A 84 13.38 -0.26 4.41
N GLU A 85 13.86 0.84 3.83
CA GLU A 85 15.29 1.19 3.78
C GLU A 85 15.70 2.22 4.84
N LYS A 86 14.73 3.03 5.29
CA LYS A 86 14.87 4.10 6.26
C LYS A 86 13.62 4.26 7.11
N ASP A 87 13.73 5.03 8.19
CA ASP A 87 12.57 5.38 9.01
C ASP A 87 11.53 6.13 8.18
N ILE A 88 10.27 5.67 8.21
CA ILE A 88 9.16 6.28 7.48
C ILE A 88 8.42 7.37 8.28
N GLN A 89 8.86 7.68 9.50
CA GLN A 89 8.34 8.80 10.30
C GLN A 89 8.21 10.11 9.50
N PRO A 90 9.19 10.53 8.67
CA PRO A 90 9.06 11.75 7.89
C PRO A 90 7.87 11.76 6.91
N ILE A 91 7.44 10.59 6.44
CA ILE A 91 6.24 10.44 5.60
C ILE A 91 4.98 10.51 6.47
N ILE A 92 5.02 9.91 7.66
CA ILE A 92 3.93 9.92 8.63
C ILE A 92 3.65 11.33 9.15
N ASP A 93 4.66 12.19 9.25
CA ASP A 93 4.52 13.55 9.76
C ASP A 93 3.86 14.51 8.77
N LEU A 94 3.79 14.16 7.47
CA LEU A 94 3.17 14.98 6.43
C LEU A 94 1.68 15.24 6.70
N ASP A 95 1.21 16.48 6.62
CA ASP A 95 -0.14 16.89 7.06
C ASP A 95 -1.28 16.48 6.10
N TYR A 96 -1.45 15.18 5.91
CA TYR A 96 -2.50 14.55 5.10
C TYR A 96 -3.27 13.53 5.92
N ASP A 97 -4.52 13.28 5.56
CA ASP A 97 -5.40 12.35 6.27
C ASP A 97 -5.10 10.90 5.89
N PHE A 98 -4.70 10.72 4.63
CA PHE A 98 -4.36 9.44 4.04
C PHE A 98 -3.23 9.65 3.03
N ILE A 99 -2.26 8.73 3.01
CA ILE A 99 -1.09 8.81 2.14
C ILE A 99 -0.97 7.47 1.42
N ILE A 100 -0.78 7.46 0.12
CA ILE A 100 -0.71 6.21 -0.67
C ILE A 100 0.37 6.29 -1.72
N SER A 101 0.96 5.14 -2.06
CA SER A 101 1.94 5.05 -3.14
C SER A 101 1.31 5.20 -4.52
N LYS A 102 1.99 5.90 -5.44
CA LYS A 102 1.67 5.85 -6.87
C LYS A 102 2.04 4.50 -7.47
N GLU A 103 1.25 4.02 -8.42
CA GLU A 103 1.52 2.80 -9.18
C GLU A 103 2.48 3.07 -10.36
N HIS A 104 3.29 2.06 -10.72
CA HIS A 104 4.34 2.19 -11.73
C HIS A 104 3.83 2.46 -13.15
N PHE A 105 2.68 1.89 -13.51
CA PHE A 105 2.17 1.93 -14.89
C PHE A 105 1.46 3.24 -15.27
N GLY A 106 1.51 4.26 -14.40
CA GLY A 106 0.90 5.57 -14.68
C GLY A 106 -0.58 5.43 -15.03
N GLU A 107 -0.99 6.04 -16.13
CA GLU A 107 -2.38 5.95 -16.66
C GLU A 107 -2.80 4.54 -17.10
N ASN A 108 -1.86 3.61 -17.25
CA ASN A 108 -2.12 2.21 -17.64
C ASN A 108 -2.14 1.26 -16.44
N ALA A 109 -2.03 1.79 -15.22
CA ALA A 109 -2.21 1.01 -14.00
C ALA A 109 -3.64 0.48 -13.87
N TYR A 110 -3.79 -0.68 -13.23
CA TYR A 110 -5.11 -1.24 -12.97
C TYR A 110 -5.77 -0.60 -11.73
N PRO A 111 -7.09 -0.27 -11.76
CA PRO A 111 -8.02 -0.31 -12.89
C PRO A 111 -7.76 0.80 -13.93
N VAL A 112 -7.56 0.40 -15.19
CA VAL A 112 -7.09 1.27 -16.28
C VAL A 112 -8.04 2.42 -16.55
N GLU A 113 -9.35 2.17 -16.44
CA GLU A 113 -10.39 3.18 -16.64
C GLU A 113 -10.29 4.32 -15.61
N CYS A 114 -9.96 3.98 -14.36
CA CYS A 114 -9.76 4.98 -13.31
C CYS A 114 -8.41 5.68 -13.49
N SER A 115 -7.36 4.92 -13.78
CA SER A 115 -6.01 5.46 -13.98
C SER A 115 -5.96 6.47 -15.12
N LYS A 116 -6.67 6.22 -16.23
CA LYS A 116 -6.78 7.16 -17.34
C LYS A 116 -7.49 8.46 -16.96
N LYS A 117 -8.52 8.39 -16.10
CA LYS A 117 -9.24 9.58 -15.62
C LYS A 117 -8.38 10.43 -14.67
N LEU A 118 -7.59 9.78 -13.83
CA LEU A 118 -6.72 10.45 -12.87
C LEU A 118 -5.38 10.90 -13.48
N GLY A 119 -4.98 10.28 -14.59
CA GLY A 119 -3.62 10.41 -15.16
C GLY A 119 -2.57 9.55 -14.46
N PHE A 120 -2.96 8.73 -13.48
CA PHE A 120 -2.09 7.83 -12.73
C PHE A 120 -2.89 6.75 -12.00
N GLY A 121 -2.23 5.65 -11.65
CA GLY A 121 -2.72 4.68 -10.67
C GLY A 121 -2.13 4.86 -9.29
N VAL A 122 -2.80 4.28 -8.29
CA VAL A 122 -2.29 4.16 -6.92
C VAL A 122 -2.09 2.70 -6.57
N CYS A 123 -1.31 2.42 -5.54
CA CYS A 123 -1.11 1.07 -5.06
C CYS A 123 -1.30 0.95 -3.55
N SER A 124 -2.20 0.04 -3.17
CA SER A 124 -2.53 -0.25 -1.78
C SER A 124 -1.57 -1.23 -1.11
N GLY A 125 -0.49 -1.62 -1.78
CA GLY A 125 0.61 -2.36 -1.15
C GLY A 125 1.39 -1.51 -0.15
N PHE A 126 1.30 -0.18 -0.26
CA PHE A 126 1.73 0.76 0.78
C PHE A 126 0.75 1.93 0.90
N TYR A 127 0.19 2.12 2.10
CA TYR A 127 -0.52 3.35 2.46
C TYR A 127 -0.42 3.65 3.95
N ILE A 128 -0.70 4.90 4.32
CA ILE A 128 -0.76 5.38 5.69
C ILE A 128 -2.15 5.97 5.90
N VAL A 129 -2.85 5.50 6.93
CA VAL A 129 -4.09 6.12 7.41
C VAL A 129 -3.80 6.81 8.73
N LYS A 130 -4.16 8.09 8.83
CA LYS A 130 -4.12 8.85 10.10
C LYS A 130 -5.48 8.81 10.79
N PRO A 131 -5.58 9.15 12.09
CA PRO A 131 -6.87 9.24 12.78
C PRO A 131 -7.89 10.13 12.05
N ARG A 132 -7.46 11.24 11.45
CA ARG A 132 -8.33 12.10 10.63
C ARG A 132 -8.87 11.40 9.38
N GLY A 133 -8.11 10.48 8.78
CA GLY A 133 -8.52 9.67 7.63
C GLY A 133 -9.34 8.43 7.98
N PHE A 134 -9.72 8.23 9.24
CA PHE A 134 -10.49 7.05 9.65
C PHE A 134 -11.82 6.92 8.88
N GLY A 135 -12.59 8.02 8.80
CA GLY A 135 -13.89 8.01 8.11
C GLY A 135 -13.76 7.67 6.63
N PHE A 136 -12.71 8.17 5.98
CA PHE A 136 -12.40 7.83 4.60
C PHE A 136 -12.14 6.32 4.41
N LEU A 137 -11.23 5.74 5.21
CA LEU A 137 -10.93 4.31 5.13
C LEU A 137 -12.16 3.45 5.49
N ALA A 138 -13.00 3.90 6.42
CA ALA A 138 -14.25 3.23 6.78
C ALA A 138 -15.24 3.19 5.61
N SER A 139 -15.37 4.27 4.83
CA SER A 139 -16.18 4.30 3.61
C SER A 139 -15.66 3.35 2.53
N LEU A 140 -14.35 3.22 2.38
CA LEU A 140 -13.75 2.23 1.48
C LEU A 140 -14.05 0.80 1.96
N TYR A 141 -13.90 0.53 3.25
CA TYR A 141 -14.23 -0.76 3.85
C TYR A 141 -15.70 -1.15 3.65
N GLU A 142 -16.62 -0.21 3.85
CA GLU A 142 -18.04 -0.42 3.60
C GLU A 142 -18.31 -0.72 2.11
N SER A 143 -17.65 0.01 1.20
CA SER A 143 -17.78 -0.22 -0.24
C SER A 143 -17.26 -1.60 -0.66
N MET A 144 -16.13 -2.05 -0.11
CA MET A 144 -15.60 -3.39 -0.36
C MET A 144 -16.53 -4.49 0.18
N THR A 145 -16.97 -4.36 1.44
CA THR A 145 -17.83 -5.39 2.07
C THR A 145 -19.20 -5.51 1.40
N LYS A 146 -19.72 -4.42 0.82
CA LYS A 146 -20.94 -4.41 0.01
C LYS A 146 -20.71 -4.78 -1.46
N LEU A 147 -19.47 -5.06 -1.87
CA LEU A 147 -19.08 -5.28 -3.27
C LEU A 147 -19.61 -4.19 -4.21
N LYS A 148 -19.56 -2.92 -3.77
CA LYS A 148 -20.09 -1.77 -4.54
C LYS A 148 -19.52 -1.71 -5.97
N TYR A 149 -18.27 -2.14 -6.12
CA TYR A 149 -17.55 -2.20 -7.40
C TYR A 149 -17.27 -3.62 -7.89
N GLY A 150 -17.99 -4.61 -7.35
CA GLY A 150 -17.86 -6.02 -7.75
C GLY A 150 -16.56 -6.69 -7.32
N VAL A 151 -15.74 -6.06 -6.47
CA VAL A 151 -14.44 -6.58 -6.01
C VAL A 151 -14.21 -6.26 -4.54
N TYR A 152 -13.36 -7.05 -3.88
CA TYR A 152 -12.91 -6.81 -2.51
C TYR A 152 -11.59 -6.03 -2.42
N SER A 153 -11.01 -5.65 -3.55
CA SER A 153 -9.72 -4.95 -3.58
C SER A 153 -9.84 -3.51 -3.07
N ASP A 154 -8.98 -3.15 -2.11
CA ASP A 154 -8.92 -1.77 -1.59
C ASP A 154 -8.36 -0.79 -2.61
N GLN A 155 -7.37 -1.18 -3.42
CA GLN A 155 -6.85 -0.38 -4.54
C GLN A 155 -7.96 -0.05 -5.55
N VAL A 156 -8.67 -1.07 -6.03
CA VAL A 156 -9.75 -0.87 -7.02
C VAL A 156 -10.88 -0.03 -6.43
N THR A 157 -11.24 -0.30 -5.17
CA THR A 157 -12.30 0.43 -4.48
C THR A 157 -11.94 1.89 -4.27
N LEU A 158 -10.71 2.16 -3.82
CA LEU A 158 -10.18 3.52 -3.67
C LEU A 158 -10.22 4.28 -5.00
N MET A 159 -9.71 3.67 -6.07
CA MET A 159 -9.65 4.33 -7.37
C MET A 159 -11.05 4.60 -7.93
N ASN A 160 -11.98 3.65 -7.81
CA ASN A 160 -13.37 3.87 -8.20
C ASN A 160 -14.06 4.93 -7.34
N TYR A 161 -13.79 4.95 -6.04
CA TYR A 161 -14.32 5.95 -5.12
C TYR A 161 -13.89 7.35 -5.56
N ILE A 162 -12.59 7.56 -5.78
CA ILE A 162 -12.06 8.87 -6.20
C ILE A 162 -12.73 9.33 -7.51
N VAL A 163 -12.72 8.51 -8.57
CA VAL A 163 -13.24 8.95 -9.88
C VAL A 163 -14.76 9.09 -9.96
N GLN A 164 -15.48 8.69 -8.92
CA GLN A 164 -16.93 8.84 -8.79
C GLN A 164 -17.33 9.95 -7.81
N SER A 165 -16.39 10.44 -6.99
CA SER A 165 -16.58 11.60 -6.13
C SER A 165 -16.27 12.90 -6.89
N ASP A 166 -16.69 14.03 -6.32
CA ASP A 166 -16.19 15.35 -6.75
C ASP A 166 -14.80 15.56 -6.11
N TYR A 167 -13.75 15.37 -6.91
CA TYR A 167 -12.36 15.46 -6.46
C TYR A 167 -11.62 16.60 -7.15
N LYS A 168 -10.64 17.17 -6.43
CA LYS A 168 -9.69 18.14 -6.99
C LYS A 168 -8.29 17.56 -6.94
N LEU A 169 -7.55 17.74 -8.03
CA LEU A 169 -6.14 17.40 -8.11
C LEU A 169 -5.30 18.67 -8.05
N SER A 170 -4.25 18.62 -7.26
CA SER A 170 -3.17 19.61 -7.27
C SER A 170 -1.83 18.90 -7.10
N ASN A 171 -0.74 19.63 -7.26
CA ASN A 171 0.60 19.13 -6.95
C ASN A 171 1.21 19.99 -5.85
N GLU A 172 1.86 19.34 -4.89
CA GLU A 172 2.59 20.01 -3.82
C GLU A 172 4.03 19.49 -3.78
N THR A 173 4.98 20.41 -3.65
CA THR A 173 6.39 20.06 -3.41
C THR A 173 6.58 19.80 -1.93
N ILE A 174 6.96 18.57 -1.59
CA ILE A 174 7.20 18.12 -0.23
C ILE A 174 8.69 17.84 -0.08
N GLU A 175 9.30 18.33 0.99
CA GLU A 175 10.69 18.02 1.32
C GLU A 175 10.75 16.95 2.41
N ILE A 176 11.46 15.86 2.13
CA ILE A 176 11.67 14.77 3.08
C ILE A 176 13.16 14.42 3.08
N ASP A 177 13.80 14.41 4.26
CA ASP A 177 15.24 14.19 4.42
C ASP A 177 16.13 15.09 3.52
N GLY A 178 15.68 16.33 3.24
CA GLY A 178 16.39 17.27 2.36
C GLY A 178 16.25 16.97 0.87
N VAL A 179 15.38 16.03 0.47
CA VAL A 179 15.03 15.73 -0.92
C VAL A 179 13.63 16.25 -1.21
N LYS A 180 13.47 16.98 -2.31
CA LYS A 180 12.19 17.53 -2.75
C LYS A 180 11.50 16.57 -3.71
N TYR A 181 10.23 16.30 -3.45
CA TYR A 181 9.36 15.43 -4.22
C TYR A 181 8.13 16.21 -4.66
N ILE A 182 7.68 16.01 -5.90
CA ILE A 182 6.44 16.61 -6.40
C ILE A 182 5.35 15.56 -6.28
N ASN A 183 4.48 15.70 -5.29
CA ASN A 183 3.45 14.73 -4.99
C ASN A 183 2.09 15.23 -5.49
N THR A 184 1.25 14.31 -5.93
CA THR A 184 -0.13 14.64 -6.32
C THR A 184 -1.02 14.61 -5.09
N ILE A 185 -1.77 15.68 -4.89
CA ILE A 185 -2.74 15.82 -3.81
C ILE A 185 -4.13 15.61 -4.37
N ILE A 186 -4.94 14.81 -3.69
CA ILE A 186 -6.35 14.62 -4.00
C ILE A 186 -7.17 15.16 -2.83
N GLU A 187 -7.98 16.17 -3.09
CA GLU A 187 -8.98 16.68 -2.15
C GLU A 187 -10.35 16.13 -2.55
N LEU A 188 -10.99 15.40 -1.66
CA LEU A 188 -12.33 14.86 -1.88
C LEU A 188 -13.06 14.61 -0.55
N ASP A 189 -14.37 14.84 -0.51
CA ASP A 189 -15.23 14.59 0.67
C ASP A 189 -14.69 15.17 2.00
N GLY A 190 -13.96 16.28 1.94
CA GLY A 190 -13.32 16.92 3.10
C GLY A 190 -12.02 16.26 3.59
N TYR A 191 -11.47 15.30 2.84
CA TYR A 191 -10.19 14.65 3.11
C TYR A 191 -9.08 15.13 2.17
N LYS A 192 -7.86 15.25 2.70
CA LYS A 192 -6.64 15.53 1.93
C LYS A 192 -5.80 14.27 1.81
N LEU A 193 -5.70 13.74 0.60
CA LEU A 193 -4.90 12.57 0.26
C LEU A 193 -3.59 13.00 -0.39
N CYS A 194 -2.47 12.41 0.02
CA CYS A 194 -1.19 12.55 -0.68
C CYS A 194 -0.85 11.26 -1.42
N VAL A 195 -0.73 11.36 -2.73
CA VAL A 195 -0.22 10.29 -3.59
C VAL A 195 1.29 10.50 -3.73
N LEU A 196 2.04 9.67 -3.01
CA LEU A 196 3.48 9.70 -2.96
C LEU A 196 4.05 9.41 -4.35
N ASP A 197 4.94 10.30 -4.79
CA ASP A 197 5.68 10.11 -6.02
C ASP A 197 6.45 8.76 -5.99
N PHE A 198 6.57 8.15 -7.15
CA PHE A 198 7.29 6.90 -7.35
C PHE A 198 8.77 7.00 -6.95
N GLU A 199 9.34 8.21 -6.97
CA GLU A 199 10.71 8.43 -6.50
C GLU A 199 10.88 8.20 -4.99
N LEU A 200 9.80 8.38 -4.21
CA LEU A 200 9.79 8.24 -2.76
C LEU A 200 9.55 6.79 -2.33
N ILE A 201 8.72 6.04 -3.09
CA ILE A 201 8.54 4.59 -2.97
C ILE A 201 8.86 3.94 -4.31
N ARG A 202 10.06 3.38 -4.44
CA ARG A 202 10.53 2.89 -5.73
C ARG A 202 10.34 1.40 -5.89
N ARG A 203 9.81 0.99 -7.03
CA ARG A 203 9.69 -0.41 -7.44
C ARG A 203 10.81 -0.68 -8.46
N ASP A 204 11.94 -1.22 -7.99
CA ASP A 204 13.21 -1.55 -8.72
C ASP A 204 14.19 -0.36 -9.00
N PRO A 205 15.53 -0.47 -8.80
CA PRO A 205 16.48 0.65 -8.63
C PRO A 205 17.42 0.92 -9.82
N LEU A 206 17.70 2.20 -9.99
CA LEU A 206 18.82 2.85 -10.68
C LEU A 206 19.04 4.14 -9.87
N GLU A 207 19.97 4.12 -8.92
CA GLU A 207 20.17 5.13 -7.86
C GLU A 207 19.91 6.60 -8.25
N ARG A 208 19.06 7.25 -7.46
CA ARG A 208 19.33 8.49 -6.69
C ARG A 208 18.19 8.64 -5.66
N ASN A 209 18.47 9.27 -4.51
CA ASN A 209 17.53 9.60 -3.41
C ASN A 209 17.26 8.49 -2.38
N LYS A 210 18.28 8.01 -1.64
CA LYS A 210 18.19 7.65 -0.20
C LYS A 210 16.75 7.28 0.29
N GLN A 211 16.20 6.15 -0.17
CA GLN A 211 14.76 5.87 -0.22
C GLN A 211 14.15 5.39 1.09
N PHE A 212 12.82 5.48 1.21
CA PHE A 212 12.08 5.04 2.39
C PHE A 212 11.57 3.60 2.26
N ALA A 213 11.12 3.18 1.07
CA ALA A 213 10.63 1.83 0.82
C ALA A 213 10.79 1.38 -0.64
N SER A 214 10.88 0.05 -0.84
CA SER A 214 11.01 -0.59 -2.14
C SER A 214 10.08 -1.79 -2.32
N HIS A 215 9.31 -1.87 -3.41
CA HIS A 215 8.44 -3.02 -3.69
C HIS A 215 9.14 -4.05 -4.58
N ILE A 216 9.22 -5.31 -4.12
CA ILE A 216 9.94 -6.40 -4.79
C ILE A 216 8.99 -7.59 -4.96
N ASN A 217 8.52 -7.87 -6.17
CA ASN A 217 7.59 -8.98 -6.38
C ASN A 217 8.28 -10.34 -6.14
N VAL A 218 7.79 -11.08 -5.14
CA VAL A 218 8.34 -12.37 -4.70
C VAL A 218 8.52 -13.37 -5.85
N ASP A 219 7.58 -13.41 -6.79
CA ASP A 219 7.61 -14.38 -7.89
C ASP A 219 8.60 -13.94 -8.98
N SER A 220 8.73 -12.63 -9.24
CA SER A 220 9.69 -12.09 -10.21
C SER A 220 11.15 -12.37 -9.84
N ILE A 221 11.46 -12.39 -8.53
CA ILE A 221 12.83 -12.54 -8.05
C ILE A 221 13.24 -13.98 -7.76
N GLY A 222 12.40 -14.96 -8.07
CA GLY A 222 12.71 -16.38 -7.83
C GLY A 222 12.24 -16.94 -6.48
N GLY A 223 11.23 -16.32 -5.86
CA GLY A 223 10.52 -16.85 -4.70
C GLY A 223 11.00 -16.36 -3.34
N ILE A 224 10.42 -16.95 -2.27
CA ILE A 224 10.63 -16.54 -0.87
C ILE A 224 12.11 -16.45 -0.50
N LYS A 225 12.91 -17.47 -0.84
CA LYS A 225 14.32 -17.53 -0.45
C LYS A 225 15.12 -16.35 -0.98
N GLN A 226 14.77 -15.87 -2.18
CA GLN A 226 15.40 -14.69 -2.77
C GLN A 226 14.87 -13.42 -2.12
N LEU A 227 13.56 -13.34 -1.84
CA LEU A 227 12.99 -12.21 -1.10
C LEU A 227 13.65 -12.02 0.27
N VAL A 228 13.90 -13.11 0.99
CA VAL A 228 14.53 -13.07 2.31
C VAL A 228 15.93 -12.46 2.25
N LYS A 229 16.72 -12.73 1.21
CA LYS A 229 18.06 -12.15 1.08
C LYS A 229 17.99 -10.63 0.99
N TYR A 230 17.02 -10.13 0.26
CA TYR A 230 16.84 -8.71 0.04
C TYR A 230 16.70 -7.94 1.37
N TYR A 231 15.95 -8.43 2.36
CA TYR A 231 15.87 -7.78 3.68
C TYR A 231 17.23 -7.49 4.38
N TYR A 232 18.32 -8.10 3.92
CA TYR A 232 19.67 -7.95 4.45
C TYR A 232 20.65 -7.31 3.47
N GLU A 233 20.27 -7.06 2.23
CA GLU A 233 21.12 -6.43 1.23
C GLU A 233 21.07 -4.89 1.32
N ASP A 234 22.13 -4.25 0.82
CA ASP A 234 22.22 -2.81 0.57
C ASP A 234 21.98 -2.61 -0.93
N TYR A 235 20.84 -2.04 -1.30
CA TYR A 235 20.23 -2.25 -2.62
C TYR A 235 20.82 -1.41 -3.76
N LYS A 236 22.09 -1.68 -4.08
CA LYS A 236 22.76 -1.19 -5.30
C LYS A 236 22.65 -2.15 -6.49
N THR A 237 22.11 -3.36 -6.32
CA THR A 237 22.23 -4.46 -7.31
C THR A 237 20.95 -5.28 -7.56
N LEU A 238 19.75 -4.69 -7.45
CA LEU A 238 18.53 -5.44 -7.77
C LEU A 238 18.42 -5.73 -9.27
N PRO A 239 17.98 -6.95 -9.67
CA PRO A 239 17.92 -7.32 -11.08
C PRO A 239 16.53 -7.22 -11.76
N LEU A 240 15.37 -7.09 -11.09
CA LEU A 240 14.03 -7.24 -11.73
C LEU A 240 12.83 -6.60 -10.98
N SER A 241 11.79 -6.19 -11.75
CA SER A 241 10.62 -5.36 -11.37
C SER A 241 9.26 -6.08 -11.14
N CYS A 242 8.22 -5.34 -10.68
CA CYS A 242 6.88 -5.87 -10.39
C CYS A 242 6.19 -6.49 -11.61
N GLY A 243 5.77 -7.75 -11.49
CA GLY A 243 4.91 -8.46 -12.46
C GLY A 243 3.42 -8.11 -12.38
N CYS A 244 3.08 -6.88 -11.99
CA CYS A 244 1.68 -6.45 -11.88
C CYS A 244 0.94 -6.49 -13.26
N SER A 245 1.61 -6.84 -14.38
CA SER A 245 0.97 -6.98 -15.70
C SER A 245 1.73 -7.81 -16.76
N ILE A 246 2.24 -9.03 -16.50
CA ILE A 246 2.75 -9.88 -17.61
C ILE A 246 2.43 -11.37 -17.44
N ARG A 247 1.17 -11.76 -17.62
CA ARG A 247 0.88 -13.05 -18.29
C ARG A 247 0.11 -12.77 -19.57
N LYS A 248 0.84 -12.76 -20.69
CA LYS A 248 0.35 -12.51 -22.07
C LYS A 248 -0.82 -13.40 -22.55
N ASN A 249 -1.30 -14.36 -21.77
CA ASN A 249 -2.39 -15.27 -22.18
C ASN A 249 -3.42 -15.57 -21.07
N LEU A 250 -3.40 -14.80 -19.99
CA LEU A 250 -4.55 -14.75 -19.09
C LEU A 250 -5.03 -13.32 -19.14
N GLN A 251 -6.22 -13.11 -19.73
CA GLN A 251 -7.10 -12.03 -19.30
C GLN A 251 -6.88 -11.88 -17.80
N CYS A 252 -6.42 -10.70 -17.38
CA CYS A 252 -6.56 -10.31 -15.99
C CYS A 252 -7.96 -10.76 -15.57
N TYR A 253 -8.07 -11.56 -14.51
CA TYR A 253 -9.33 -12.13 -14.04
C TYR A 253 -10.39 -11.05 -13.68
N TYR A 254 -10.03 -9.78 -13.85
CA TYR A 254 -10.85 -8.57 -13.84
C TYR A 254 -11.84 -8.40 -15.01
N HIS A 255 -12.15 -9.44 -15.80
CA HIS A 255 -13.13 -9.38 -16.90
C HIS A 255 -14.36 -10.29 -16.73
N ARG A 256 -14.88 -10.41 -15.50
CA ARG A 256 -16.23 -10.96 -15.27
C ARG A 256 -17.11 -10.17 -14.33
N VAL A 257 -16.99 -8.84 -14.32
CA VAL A 257 -18.09 -7.97 -13.90
C VAL A 257 -18.52 -7.20 -15.14
N LYS A 258 -19.52 -7.76 -15.85
CA LYS A 258 -20.29 -6.96 -16.80
C LYS A 258 -20.92 -5.83 -16.00
N LEU A 259 -20.66 -4.59 -16.42
CA LEU A 259 -21.56 -3.46 -16.14
C LEU A 259 -22.96 -3.80 -16.66
#